data_AF-A0A5A7M759-F1
#
_entry.id   AF-A0A5A7M759-F1
#
_cell.length_a   1.000
_cell.length_b   1.000
_cell.length_c   1.000
_cell.angle_alpha   90.00
_cell.angle_beta   90.00
_cell.angle_gamma   90.00
#
_symmetry.space_group_name_H-M   'P 1'
#
loop_
_entity.id
_entity.type
_entity.pdbx_description
1 polymer ?
#
loop_
_entity_poly.entity_id
_entity_poly.type
_entity_poly.pdbx_seq_one_letter_code
_entity_poly.pdbx_strand_id
1 'polypeptide(L)' 'MPKRWKLCLIISVCVGLLLAGLLMWMAWDHNPQCEIHCAGQGIDWGHWLTLGAAGWLLGFLGCMLPASVLMLLCRKS' A
#
# COMPACT_ATOMS: atom_id res chain seq x y z
N MET A 1 24.02 11.14 3.04
CA MET A 1 23.02 10.35 2.28
C MET A 1 22.09 9.45 3.10
N PRO A 2 22.49 8.77 4.20
CA PRO A 2 21.61 7.76 4.83
C PRO A 2 20.35 8.34 5.48
N LYS A 3 20.38 9.60 5.95
CA LYS A 3 19.20 10.28 6.52
C LYS A 3 18.08 10.50 5.51
N ARG A 4 18.40 10.82 4.24
CA ARG A 4 17.40 11.06 3.17
C ARG A 4 16.73 9.75 2.74
N TRP A 5 17.50 8.68 2.59
CA TRP A 5 16.98 7.34 2.28
C TRP A 5 16.06 6.79 3.38
N LYS A 6 16.42 7.00 4.66
CA LYS A 6 15.53 6.63 5.78
C LYS A 6 14.20 7.38 5.73
N LEU A 7 14.22 8.69 5.45
CA LEU A 7 13.00 9.47 5.32
C LEU A 7 12.14 9.00 4.14
N CYS A 8 12.73 8.74 2.97
CA CYS A 8 12.02 8.19 1.81
C CYS A 8 11.39 6.82 2.11
N LEU A 9 12.12 5.95 2.81
CA LEU A 9 11.59 4.65 3.24
C LEU A 9 10.38 4.82 4.17
N ILE A 10 10.49 5.67 5.18
CA ILE A 10 9.40 5.92 6.14
C ILE A 10 8.17 6.46 5.40
N ILE A 11 8.33 7.49 4.56
CA ILE A 11 7.23 8.06 3.79
C ILE A 11 6.58 7.00 2.90
N SER A 12 7.37 6.17 2.22
CA SER A 12 6.85 5.14 1.33
C SER A 12 6.09 4.05 2.10
N VAL A 13 6.57 3.66 3.28
CA VAL A 13 5.83 2.75 4.17
C VAL A 13 4.51 3.37 4.61
N CYS A 14 4.50 4.64 5.01
CA CYS A 14 3.29 5.35 5.41
C CYS A 14 2.27 5.47 4.25
N VAL A 15 2.72 5.82 3.05
CA VAL A 15 1.86 5.91 1.86
C VAL A 15 1.31 4.53 1.49
N GLY A 16 2.14 3.49 1.54
CA GLY A 16 1.68 2.11 1.36
C GLY A 16 0.57 1.75 2.35
N LEU A 17 0.78 2.00 3.66
CA LEU A 17 -0.22 1.69 4.69
C LEU A 17 -1.53 2.47 4.49
N LEU A 18 -1.43 3.75 4.08
CA LEU A 18 -2.59 4.57 3.71
C LEU A 18 -3.38 3.96 2.55
N LEU A 19 -2.69 3.54 1.47
CA LEU A 19 -3.35 2.97 0.31
C LEU A 19 -3.95 1.59 0.61
N ALA A 20 -3.26 0.76 1.41
CA ALA A 20 -3.79 -0.51 1.90
C ALA A 20 -5.09 -0.30 2.68
N GLY A 21 -5.09 0.60 3.68
CA GLY A 21 -6.27 0.90 4.48
C GLY A 21 -7.42 1.44 3.62
N LEU A 22 -7.14 2.34 2.67
CA LEU A 22 -8.15 2.87 1.77
C LEU A 22 -8.79 1.77 0.91
N LEU A 23 -7.98 0.90 0.29
CA LEU A 23 -8.49 -0.19 -0.54
C LEU A 23 -9.26 -1.22 0.28
N MET A 24 -8.75 -1.60 1.45
CA MET A 24 -9.44 -2.52 2.36
C MET A 24 -10.77 -1.94 2.84
N TRP A 25 -10.84 -0.63 3.11
CA TRP A 25 -12.07 0.05 3.50
C TRP A 25 -13.08 0.11 2.36
N MET A 26 -12.65 0.53 1.16
CA MET A 26 -13.54 0.56 -0.01
C MET A 26 -14.06 -0.83 -0.35
N ALA A 27 -13.21 -1.85 -0.31
CA ALA A 27 -13.62 -3.22 -0.61
C ALA A 27 -14.52 -3.80 0.50
N TRP A 28 -14.32 -3.41 1.75
CA TRP A 28 -15.21 -3.79 2.85
C TRP A 28 -16.62 -3.20 2.69
N ASP A 29 -16.72 -1.93 2.29
CA ASP A 29 -17.99 -1.23 2.07
C ASP A 29 -18.68 -1.67 0.77
N HIS A 30 -17.92 -1.76 -0.33
CA HIS A 30 -18.39 -2.22 -1.63
C HIS A 30 -18.12 -3.71 -1.86
N ASN A 31 -18.87 -4.56 -1.14
CA ASN A 31 -18.79 -6.02 -1.25
C ASN A 31 -20.13 -6.65 -1.74
N PRO A 32 -20.66 -6.29 -2.93
CA PRO A 32 -21.96 -6.78 -3.39
C PRO A 32 -21.95 -8.27 -3.74
N GLN A 33 -20.78 -8.81 -4.11
CA GLN A 33 -20.59 -10.21 -4.50
C GLN A 33 -20.29 -11.12 -3.29
N CYS A 34 -20.26 -10.57 -2.07
CA CYS A 34 -19.99 -11.33 -0.85
C CYS A 34 -18.61 -12.02 -0.85
N GLU A 35 -17.62 -11.46 -1.54
CA GLU A 35 -16.27 -12.02 -1.68
C GLU A 35 -15.42 -11.84 -0.41
N ILE A 36 -15.69 -10.79 0.40
CA ILE A 36 -14.93 -10.48 1.61
C ILE A 36 -15.67 -10.92 2.88
N HIS A 37 -16.95 -10.57 3.00
CA HIS A 37 -17.80 -10.96 4.13
C HIS A 37 -19.24 -11.21 3.69
N CYS A 38 -19.92 -12.12 4.38
CA CYS A 38 -21.34 -12.38 4.13
C CYS A 38 -22.06 -12.83 5.41
N ALA A 39 -23.35 -12.50 5.51
CA ALA A 39 -24.19 -12.92 6.62
C ALA A 39 -24.25 -14.45 6.68
N GLY A 40 -23.76 -15.03 7.79
CA GLY A 40 -23.78 -16.47 8.03
C GLY A 40 -22.59 -17.26 7.46
N GLN A 41 -21.72 -16.65 6.64
CA GLN A 41 -20.52 -17.31 6.09
C GLN A 41 -19.21 -16.80 6.70
N GLY A 42 -19.24 -15.68 7.44
CA GLY A 42 -18.05 -15.11 8.08
C GLY A 42 -17.27 -14.18 7.16
N ILE A 43 -15.96 -14.10 7.40
CA ILE A 43 -15.04 -13.17 6.71
C ILE A 43 -13.93 -13.99 6.03
N ASP A 44 -13.71 -13.78 4.74
CA ASP A 44 -12.51 -14.23 4.05
C ASP A 44 -11.35 -13.26 4.34
N TRP A 45 -10.67 -13.52 5.46
CA TRP A 45 -9.49 -12.77 5.87
C TRP A 45 -8.35 -12.88 4.85
N GLY A 46 -8.22 -14.00 4.15
CA GLY A 46 -7.16 -14.23 3.18
C GLY A 46 -7.32 -13.25 2.02
N HIS A 47 -8.52 -13.18 1.46
CA HIS A 47 -8.82 -12.25 0.38
C HIS A 47 -8.68 -10.78 0.82
N TRP A 48 -9.25 -10.41 1.97
CA TRP A 48 -9.19 -9.03 2.48
C TRP A 48 -7.77 -8.56 2.78
N LEU A 49 -6.95 -9.40 3.42
CA LEU A 49 -5.55 -9.07 3.70
C LEU A 49 -4.69 -9.06 2.43
N THR A 50 -5.01 -9.89 1.44
CA THR A 50 -4.31 -9.88 0.14
C THR A 50 -4.55 -8.57 -0.61
N LEU A 51 -5.78 -8.06 -0.60
CA LEU A 51 -6.10 -6.73 -1.14
C LEU A 51 -5.31 -5.62 -0.42
N GLY A 52 -5.26 -5.68 0.91
CA GLY A 52 -4.44 -4.76 1.71
C GLY A 52 -2.96 -4.82 1.35
N ALA A 53 -2.38 -6.01 1.25
CA ALA A 53 -0.98 -6.20 0.89
C ALA A 53 -0.67 -5.69 -0.53
N ALA A 54 -1.56 -5.93 -1.49
CA ALA A 54 -1.44 -5.41 -2.85
C ALA A 54 -1.48 -3.86 -2.85
N GLY A 55 -2.43 -3.27 -2.12
CA GLY A 55 -2.52 -1.83 -1.92
C GLY A 55 -1.27 -1.23 -1.28
N TRP A 56 -0.76 -1.87 -0.23
CA TRP A 56 0.48 -1.46 0.43
C TRP A 56 1.66 -1.46 -0.53
N LEU A 57 1.83 -2.55 -1.28
CA LEU A 57 2.93 -2.71 -2.22
C LEU A 57 2.87 -1.67 -3.33
N LEU A 58 1.67 -1.39 -3.87
CA LEU A 58 1.46 -0.36 -4.89
C LEU A 58 1.84 1.03 -4.36
N GLY A 59 1.38 1.41 -3.16
CA GLY A 59 1.69 2.71 -2.58
C GLY A 59 3.17 2.84 -2.22
N PHE A 60 3.77 1.78 -1.66
CA PHE A 60 5.18 1.73 -1.32
C PHE A 60 6.08 1.88 -2.54
N LEU A 61 5.87 1.06 -3.58
CA LEU A 61 6.68 1.11 -4.80
C LEU A 61 6.42 2.38 -5.61
N GLY A 62 5.17 2.85 -5.64
CA GLY A 62 4.79 4.12 -6.27
C GLY A 62 5.53 5.31 -5.68
N CYS A 63 5.86 5.30 -4.39
CA CYS A 63 6.70 6.33 -3.77
C CYS A 63 8.20 6.04 -3.84
N MET A 64 8.63 4.80 -3.55
CA MET A 64 10.05 4.45 -3.48
C MET A 64 10.75 4.56 -4.83
N LEU A 65 10.12 4.09 -5.91
CA LEU A 65 10.78 4.03 -7.22
C LEU A 65 11.09 5.45 -7.76
N PRO A 66 10.13 6.40 -7.84
CA PRO A 66 10.42 7.75 -8.28
C PRO A 66 11.42 8.46 -7.37
N ALA A 67 11.28 8.32 -6.05
CA ALA A 67 12.20 8.93 -5.10
C ALA A 67 13.64 8.41 -5.29
N SER A 68 13.80 7.10 -5.52
CA SER A 68 15.10 6.47 -5.80
C SER A 68 15.71 6.98 -7.09
N VAL A 69 14.92 7.08 -8.17
CA VAL A 69 15.36 7.62 -9.46
C VAL A 69 15.81 9.07 -9.31
N LEU A 70 15.02 9.93 -8.66
CA LEU A 70 15.38 11.32 -8.42
C LEU A 70 16.68 11.46 -7.61
N MET A 71 16.84 10.66 -6.55
CA MET A 71 18.07 10.67 -5.76
C MET A 71 19.30 10.24 -6.57
N LEU A 72 19.17 9.29 -7.50
CA LEU A 72 20.25 8.87 -8.39
C LEU A 72 20.62 9.96 -9.39
N LEU A 73 19.62 10.64 -9.96
CA LEU A 73 19.83 11.74 -10.91
C LEU A 73 20.50 12.95 -10.24
N CYS A 74 20.03 13.35 -9.05
CA CYS A 74 20.59 14.47 -8.29
C CYS A 74 21.94 14.18 -7.65
N ARG A 75 22.41 12.92 -7.62
CA ARG A 75 23.73 12.56 -7.07
C ARG A 75 24.88 12.83 -8.05
N LYS A 76 24.59 13.00 -9.33
CA LYS A 76 25.58 13.23 -10.40
C LYS A 76 25.77 14.72 -10.78
N SER A 77 24.98 15.62 -10.20
CA SER A 77 25.11 17.08 -10.37
C SER A 77 25.80 17.71 -9.17
#